data_AF-W1XIK1-F1
#
_entry.id   AF-W1XIK1-F1
#
_cell.length_a   1.000
_cell.length_b   1.000
_cell.length_c   1.000
_cell.angle_alpha   90.00
_cell.angle_beta   90.00
_cell.angle_gamma   90.00
#
_symmetry.space_group_name_H-M   'P 1'
#
loop_
_entity.id
_entity.type
_entity.pdbx_description
1 polymer ?
#
loop_
_entity_poly.entity_id
_entity_poly.type
_entity_poly.pdbx_seq_one_letter_code
_entity_poly.pdbx_strand_id
1 'polypeptide(L)' 'FADNTPGVQTEEARIAVFTRGNYLPLRDRLTTALLEAGLTITGRQYVGYEPDTRSHHYAIDIAGWAATRLSS' A
#
# COMPACT_ATOMS: atom_id res chain seq x y z
N PHE A 1 35.57 15.43 4.06
CA PHE A 1 34.44 15.67 3.13
C PHE A 1 33.48 14.52 3.34
N ALA A 2 32.28 14.82 3.85
CA ALA A 2 31.23 13.84 4.07
C ALA A 2 30.23 13.99 2.92
N ASP A 3 29.94 12.88 2.26
CA ASP A 3 29.08 12.82 1.09
C ASP A 3 27.63 13.02 1.55
N ASN A 4 27.16 14.28 1.60
CA ASN A 4 25.75 14.63 1.78
C ASN A 4 24.97 14.36 0.49
N THR A 5 25.13 13.17 -0.09
CA THR A 5 24.24 12.69 -1.15
C THR A 5 22.85 12.58 -0.52
N PRO A 6 21.83 13.27 -1.04
CA PRO A 6 20.48 13.16 -0.50
C PRO A 6 20.05 11.70 -0.57
N GLY A 7 20.01 11.02 0.58
CA GLY A 7 19.56 9.64 0.64
C GLY A 7 18.09 9.59 0.24
N VAL A 8 17.78 8.78 -0.78
CA VAL A 8 16.39 8.47 -1.16
C VAL A 8 15.65 8.01 0.09
N GLN A 9 14.59 8.72 0.48
CA GLN A 9 13.77 8.32 1.61
C GLN A 9 12.75 7.29 1.11
N THR A 10 12.74 6.12 1.76
CA THR A 10 11.66 5.15 1.57
C THR A 10 10.48 5.57 2.44
N GLU A 11 9.31 5.69 1.84
CA GLU A 11 8.05 5.90 2.56
C GLU A 11 7.22 4.62 2.50
N GLU A 12 6.61 4.28 3.63
CA GLU A 12 5.77 3.10 3.79
C GLU A 12 4.34 3.51 4.14
N ALA A 13 3.36 2.77 3.62
CA ALA A 13 1.96 2.98 3.95
C ALA A 13 1.19 1.65 4.00
N ARG A 14 0.12 1.63 4.79
CA ARG A 14 -0.85 0.52 4.84
C ARG A 14 -2.19 0.98 4.31
N ILE A 15 -2.72 0.24 3.33
CA ILE A 15 -4.07 0.40 2.82
C ILE A 15 -4.96 -0.64 3.49
N ALA A 16 -5.91 -0.17 4.30
CA ALA A 16 -6.96 -1.00 4.88
C ALA A 16 -8.18 -1.00 3.97
N VAL A 17 -8.63 -2.20 3.58
CA VAL A 17 -9.72 -2.44 2.64
C VAL A 17 -10.88 -3.07 3.39
N PHE A 18 -12.06 -2.44 3.29
CA PHE A 18 -13.31 -2.88 3.90
C PHE A 18 -14.36 -3.09 2.81
N THR A 19 -14.85 -4.32 2.65
CA THR A 19 -15.80 -4.66 1.58
C THR A 19 -16.84 -5.63 2.08
N ARG A 20 -18.11 -5.40 1.73
CA ARG A 20 -19.15 -6.42 1.87
C ARG A 20 -19.10 -7.38 0.68
N GLY A 21 -19.27 -8.68 0.94
CA GLY A 21 -19.16 -9.71 -0.09
C GLY A 21 -17.72 -10.08 -0.42
N ASN A 22 -17.48 -10.71 -1.57
CA ASN A 22 -16.16 -11.23 -1.92
C ASN A 22 -15.13 -10.10 -2.11
N TYR A 23 -14.13 -10.05 -1.23
CA TYR A 23 -13.06 -9.05 -1.25
C TYR A 23 -11.98 -9.30 -2.29
N LEU A 24 -11.88 -10.52 -2.84
CA LEU A 24 -10.80 -10.94 -3.74
C LEU A 24 -10.70 -10.07 -5.01
N PRO A 25 -11.80 -9.73 -5.72
CA PRO A 25 -11.71 -8.90 -6.93
C PRO A 25 -11.21 -7.48 -6.65
N LEU A 26 -11.59 -6.88 -5.52
CA LEU A 26 -11.11 -5.55 -5.14
C LEU A 26 -9.62 -5.60 -4.74
N ARG A 27 -9.21 -6.62 -3.98
CA ARG A 27 -7.80 -6.87 -3.64
C ARG A 27 -6.93 -6.96 -4.90
N ASP A 28 -7.38 -7.71 -5.91
CA ASP A 28 -6.60 -7.94 -7.13
C ASP A 28 -6.48 -6.68 -7.99
N ARG A 29 -7.56 -5.89 -8.09
CA ARG A 29 -7.53 -4.58 -8.75
C ARG A 29 -6.58 -3.62 -8.05
N LEU A 30 -6.63 -3.53 -6.72
CA LEU A 30 -5.72 -2.68 -5.96
C LEU A 30 -4.27 -3.13 -6.11
N THR A 31 -4.01 -4.44 -6.02
CA THR A 31 -2.66 -5.00 -6.20
C THR A 31 -2.10 -4.61 -7.57
N THR A 32 -2.90 -4.74 -8.63
CA THR A 32 -2.49 -4.39 -9.99
C THR A 32 -2.20 -2.90 -10.11
N ALA A 33 -3.11 -2.04 -9.66
CA ALA A 33 -2.96 -0.58 -9.75
C ALA A 33 -1.75 -0.07 -8.95
N LEU A 34 -1.45 -0.66 -7.79
CA LEU A 34 -0.29 -0.28 -6.98
C LEU A 34 1.03 -0.64 -7.69
N LEU A 35 1.10 -1.81 -8.31
CA LEU A 35 2.27 -2.24 -9.09
C LEU A 35 2.44 -1.38 -10.35
N GLU A 36 1.35 -1.05 -11.05
CA GLU A 36 1.36 -0.15 -12.21
C GLU A 36 1.79 1.28 -11.83
N ALA A 37 1.50 1.71 -10.61
CA ALA A 37 1.99 2.98 -10.06
C ALA A 37 3.47 2.94 -9.63
N GLY A 38 4.16 1.81 -9.79
CA GLY A 38 5.57 1.66 -9.41
C GLY A 38 5.81 1.51 -7.90
N LEU A 39 4.76 1.23 -7.12
CA LEU A 39 4.89 0.98 -5.68
C LEU A 39 5.23 -0.49 -5.43
N THR A 40 6.02 -0.74 -4.39
CA THR A 40 6.36 -2.10 -3.95
C THR A 40 5.33 -2.57 -2.94
N ILE A 41 4.72 -3.74 -3.17
CA ILE A 41 3.87 -4.39 -2.16
C ILE A 41 4.77 -5.19 -1.21
N THR A 42 4.83 -4.77 0.04
CA THR A 42 5.68 -5.38 1.08
C THR A 42 4.92 -6.38 1.95
N GLY A 43 3.59 -6.32 1.95
CA GLY A 43 2.75 -7.15 2.81
C GLY A 43 1.31 -7.25 2.32
N ARG A 44 0.69 -8.39 2.62
CA ARG A 44 -0.70 -8.71 2.26
C ARG A 44 -1.29 -9.57 3.37
N GLN A 45 -2.41 -9.14 3.95
CA GLN A 45 -3.00 -9.84 5.08
C GLN A 45 -4.54 -9.83 4.99
N TYR A 46 -5.15 -11.01 5.12
CA TYR A 46 -6.56 -11.09 5.48
C TYR A 46 -6.69 -10.86 6.98
N VAL A 47 -7.39 -9.80 7.38
CA VAL A 47 -7.49 -9.37 8.78
C VAL A 47 -8.67 -10.07 9.47
N GLY A 48 -9.81 -10.21 8.79
CA GLY A 48 -10.97 -10.88 9.36
C GLY A 48 -12.29 -10.50 8.69
N TYR A 49 -13.38 -11.00 9.26
CA TYR A 49 -14.74 -10.64 8.89
C TYR A 49 -15.44 -10.00 10.09
N GLU A 50 -15.99 -8.81 9.91
CA GLU A 50 -16.78 -8.08 10.90
C GLU A 50 -18.28 -8.36 10.67
N PRO A 51 -18.92 -9.19 11.51
CA PRO A 51 -20.29 -9.64 11.29
C PRO A 51 -21.33 -8.50 11.34
N ASP A 52 -21.13 -7.49 12.19
CA ASP A 52 -22.14 -6.44 12.39
C ASP A 52 -22.26 -5.54 11.15
N THR A 53 -21.13 -5.23 10.54
CA THR A 53 -21.08 -4.45 9.30
C THR A 53 -21.10 -5.32 8.04
N ARG A 54 -20.97 -6.64 8.22
CA ARG A 54 -20.84 -7.67 7.16
C ARG A 54 -19.66 -7.43 6.24
N SER A 55 -18.55 -6.95 6.78
CA SER A 55 -17.37 -6.52 6.01
C SER A 55 -16.21 -7.49 6.15
N HIS A 56 -15.57 -7.84 5.04
CA HIS A 56 -14.23 -8.44 5.04
C HIS A 56 -13.19 -7.33 5.13
N HIS A 57 -12.20 -7.53 6.01
CA HIS A 57 -11.08 -6.63 6.23
C HIS A 57 -9.82 -7.23 5.62
N TYR A 58 -9.14 -6.46 4.79
CA TYR A 58 -7.90 -6.85 4.15
C TYR A 58 -6.89 -5.71 4.22
N ALA A 59 -5.62 -6.01 4.43
CA ALA A 59 -4.55 -5.02 4.48
C ALA A 59 -3.53 -5.28 3.35
N ILE A 60 -3.09 -4.20 2.73
CA ILE A 60 -1.98 -4.18 1.77
C ILE A 60 -0.94 -3.19 2.31
N ASP A 61 0.27 -3.66 2.55
CA ASP A 61 1.42 -2.83 2.87
C ASP A 61 2.18 -2.51 1.61
N ILE A 62 2.58 -1.25 1.48
CA ILE A 62 3.32 -0.72 0.34
C ILE A 62 4.51 0.09 0.81
N ALA A 63 5.53 0.13 -0.04
CA ALA A 63 6.66 1.03 0.06
C ALA A 63 6.87 1.74 -1.28
N GLY A 64 7.25 3.01 -1.23
CA GLY A 64 7.64 3.82 -2.37
C GLY A 64 8.84 4.71 -2.01
N TRP A 65 9.42 5.36 -3.00
CA TRP A 65 10.44 6.38 -2.77
C TRP A 65 9.78 7.75 -2.85
N ALA A 66 9.94 8.57 -1.82
CA ALA A 66 9.67 9.99 -1.96
C ALA A 66 10.90 10.62 -2.61
N ALA A 67 10.78 11.09 -3.85
CA ALA A 67 11.72 12.11 -4.30
C ALA A 67 11.47 13.32 -3.41
N THR A 68 12.44 13.64 -2.55
CA THR A 68 12.54 14.96 -1.93
C THR A 68 12.40 15.96 -3.06
N ARG A 69 11.23 16.62 -3.16
CA ARG A 69 10.94 17.56 -4.25
C ARG A 69 12.00 18.66 -4.21
N LEU A 70 13.02 18.53 -5.05
CA LEU A 70 13.81 19.67 -5.48
C LEU A 70 12.91 20.41 -6.47
N SER A 71 12.07 21.29 -5.92
CA SER A 71 11.36 22.31 -6.71
C SER A 71 12.39 23.06 -7.52
N SER A 72 12.29 22.94 -8.84
CA SER A 72 13.01 23.75 -9.83
C SER A 72 12.30 25.08 -10.03
#